data_AF-A0AAN7NQ19-F1
#
_entry.id   AF-A0AAN7NQ19-F1
#
_cell.length_a   1.000
_cell.length_b   1.000
_cell.length_c   1.000
_cell.angle_alpha   90.00
_cell.angle_beta   90.00
_cell.angle_gamma   90.00
#
_symmetry.space_group_name_H-M   'P 1'
#
loop_
_entity.id
_entity.type
_entity.pdbx_description
1 polymer ?
#
loop_
_entity_poly.entity_id
_entity_poly.type
_entity_poly.pdbx_seq_one_letter_code
_entity_poly.pdbx_strand_id
1 'polypeptide(L)'
;MYGLDEQTVRWIENWLSDQAQRMFNIFVNDLADEAECTLSKFADDTKLGEWLICQRRDLGRLEKWADRNLMKFNKEKYKVLHLGRKNPVHQYMLEATQVESSFAEKDLGVLVNTKFNMNQQCALVAKEANGILGCIRESIASRSSEGILPLYSALVRPQLEC
;
A
#
# COMPACT_ATOMS: atom_id res chain seq x y z
N MET A 1 -1.94 -16.58 42.00
CA MET A 1 -1.67 -16.28 40.57
C MET A 1 -2.99 -15.76 40.02
N TYR A 2 -3.17 -14.44 39.96
CA TYR A 2 -4.42 -13.83 39.53
C TYR A 2 -4.47 -13.88 37.99
N GLY A 3 -5.13 -14.91 37.45
CA GLY A 3 -5.49 -14.94 36.04
C GLY A 3 -6.62 -13.95 35.79
N LEU A 4 -6.58 -13.25 34.66
CA LEU A 4 -7.68 -12.42 34.20
C LEU A 4 -8.91 -13.31 34.02
N ASP A 5 -10.09 -12.83 34.44
CA ASP A 5 -11.34 -13.56 34.23
C ASP A 5 -11.76 -13.53 32.76
N GLU A 6 -12.57 -14.50 32.35
CA GLU A 6 -12.97 -14.71 30.95
C GLU A 6 -13.71 -13.52 30.35
N GLN A 7 -14.45 -12.73 31.15
CA GLN A 7 -15.11 -11.52 30.67
C GLN A 7 -14.10 -10.40 30.42
N THR A 8 -13.11 -10.25 31.30
CA THR A 8 -12.02 -9.30 31.09
C THR A 8 -11.18 -9.67 29.87
N VAL A 9 -10.90 -10.96 29.64
CA VAL A 9 -10.22 -11.42 28.42
C VAL A 9 -11.05 -11.11 27.17
N ARG A 10 -12.34 -11.44 27.14
CA ARG A 10 -13.22 -11.11 26.00
C ARG A 10 -13.35 -9.60 25.78
N TRP A 11 -13.37 -8.81 26.85
CA TRP A 11 -13.42 -7.36 26.74
C TRP A 11 -12.14 -6.81 26.11
N ILE A 12 -10.97 -7.33 26.52
CA ILE A 12 -9.68 -7.01 25.91
C ILE A 12 -9.65 -7.47 24.45
N GLU A 13 -10.11 -8.68 24.12
CA GLU A 13 -10.16 -9.19 22.76
C GLU A 13 -11.04 -8.34 21.84
N ASN A 14 -12.23 -7.96 22.31
CA ASN A 14 -13.14 -7.08 21.55
C ASN A 14 -12.56 -5.66 21.38
N TRP A 15 -11.96 -5.11 22.44
CA TRP A 15 -11.31 -3.81 22.40
C TRP A 15 -10.09 -3.80 21.46
N LEU A 16 -9.31 -4.89 21.48
CA LEU A 16 -8.19 -5.11 20.55
C LEU A 16 -8.69 -5.32 19.12
N SER A 17 -9.86 -5.92 18.92
CA SER A 17 -10.46 -6.11 17.59
C SER A 17 -10.85 -4.76 16.96
N ASP A 18 -11.48 -3.87 17.73
CA ASP A 18 -11.88 -2.53 17.27
C ASP A 18 -10.69 -1.58 17.00
N GLN A 19 -9.53 -1.84 17.62
CA GLN A 19 -8.31 -1.06 17.43
C GLN A 19 -7.21 -1.85 16.69
N ALA A 20 -7.54 -2.99 16.10
CA ALA A 20 -6.57 -3.93 15.53
C ALA A 20 -5.61 -3.27 14.54
N GLN A 21 -6.13 -2.38 13.68
CA GLN A 21 -5.30 -1.65 12.72
C GLN A 21 -4.29 -0.72 13.38
N ARG A 22 -4.68 -0.01 14.46
CA ARG A 22 -3.77 0.90 15.17
C ARG A 22 -2.71 0.12 15.93
N MET A 23 -3.12 -0.96 16.58
CA MET A 23 -2.21 -1.85 17.30
C MET A 23 -1.21 -2.50 16.35
N PHE A 24 -1.67 -2.96 15.19
CA PHE A 24 -0.80 -3.50 14.14
C PHE A 24 0.21 -2.44 13.65
N ASN A 25 -0.23 -1.21 13.38
CA ASN A 25 0.66 -0.14 12.93
C ASN A 25 1.74 0.21 13.98
N ILE A 26 1.39 0.20 15.26
CA ILE A 26 2.35 0.38 16.37
C ILE A 26 3.31 -0.80 16.44
N PHE A 27 2.80 -2.02 16.30
CA PHE A 27 3.61 -3.24 16.35
C PHE A 27 4.67 -3.27 15.25
N VAL A 28 4.32 -2.88 14.02
CA VAL A 28 5.27 -2.87 12.90
C VAL A 28 6.18 -1.62 12.86
N ASN A 29 6.14 -0.71 13.85
CA ASN A 29 6.88 0.56 13.78
C ASN A 29 8.40 0.41 13.89
N ASP A 30 8.88 -0.55 14.67
CA ASP A 30 10.28 -0.90 14.82
C ASP A 30 10.89 -1.53 13.54
N LEU A 31 10.05 -2.02 12.62
CA LEU A 31 10.47 -2.54 11.31
C LEU A 31 11.36 -1.55 10.54
N ALA A 32 11.10 -0.24 10.69
CA ALA A 32 11.90 0.80 10.05
C ALA A 32 13.33 0.88 10.60
N ASP A 33 13.53 0.52 11.86
CA ASP A 33 14.83 0.56 12.54
C ASP A 33 15.72 -0.65 12.17
N GLU A 34 15.16 -1.68 11.54
CA GLU A 34 15.88 -2.90 11.15
C GLU A 34 16.68 -2.74 9.84
N ALA A 35 16.30 -1.82 8.96
CA ALA A 35 16.96 -1.62 7.67
C ALA A 35 18.10 -0.59 7.73
N GLU A 36 19.16 -0.81 6.95
CA GLU A 36 20.21 0.19 6.74
C GLU A 36 19.82 1.21 5.65
N CYS A 37 18.93 0.84 4.73
CA CYS A 37 18.46 1.68 3.63
C CYS A 37 17.40 2.71 4.06
N THR A 38 17.21 3.69 3.17
CA THR A 38 15.99 4.50 3.15
C THR A 38 14.75 3.62 2.96
N LEU A 39 13.96 3.52 4.03
CA LEU A 39 12.65 2.86 4.05
C LEU A 39 11.53 3.89 3.95
N SER A 40 10.52 3.60 3.13
CA SER A 40 9.24 4.29 3.16
C SER A 40 8.15 3.31 3.59
N LYS A 41 7.44 3.63 4.67
CA LYS A 41 6.41 2.76 5.26
C LYS A 41 5.05 3.46 5.32
N PHE A 42 4.00 2.73 4.96
CA PHE A 42 2.60 3.14 5.15
C PHE A 42 1.77 1.91 5.56
N ALA A 43 1.28 1.88 6.81
CA ALA A 43 0.62 0.71 7.39
C ALA A 43 1.49 -0.57 7.24
N ASP A 44 0.99 -1.61 6.57
CA ASP A 44 1.71 -2.84 6.23
C ASP A 44 2.64 -2.71 5.01
N ASP A 45 2.42 -1.71 4.15
CA ASP A 45 3.23 -1.51 2.95
C ASP A 45 4.59 -0.91 3.31
N THR A 46 5.67 -1.63 2.98
CA THR A 46 7.05 -1.21 3.25
C THR A 46 7.86 -1.25 1.95
N LYS A 47 8.55 -0.15 1.63
CA LYS A 47 9.35 0.00 0.42
C LYS A 47 10.80 0.26 0.76
N LEU A 48 11.68 -0.54 0.15
CA LEU A 48 13.13 -0.36 0.20
C LEU A 48 13.57 0.44 -1.02
N GLY A 49 14.10 1.64 -0.78
CA GLY A 49 14.81 2.45 -1.78
C GLY A 49 16.32 2.40 -1.55
N GLU A 50 17.09 2.59 -2.63
CA GLU A 50 18.57 2.68 -2.65
C GLU A 50 19.36 1.36 -2.76
N TRP A 51 20.68 1.52 -2.97
CA TRP A 51 21.64 0.58 -3.55
C TRP A 51 21.44 -0.92 -3.27
N LEU A 52 21.66 -1.70 -4.32
CA LEU A 52 21.59 -3.17 -4.39
C LEU A 52 22.16 -3.96 -3.22
N ILE A 53 23.30 -3.52 -2.70
CA ILE A 53 23.98 -4.22 -1.60
C ILE A 53 23.17 -4.07 -0.31
N CYS A 54 22.58 -2.90 -0.10
CA CYS A 54 21.80 -2.58 1.08
C CYS A 54 20.42 -3.27 1.00
N GLN A 55 19.79 -3.27 -0.18
CA GLN A 55 18.50 -3.95 -0.40
C GLN A 55 18.56 -5.47 -0.09
N ARG A 56 19.63 -6.17 -0.52
CA ARG A 56 19.76 -7.62 -0.26
C ARG A 56 20.00 -7.94 1.22
N ARG A 57 20.74 -7.10 1.96
CA ARG A 57 20.93 -7.29 3.40
C ARG A 57 19.67 -7.00 4.18
N ASP A 58 18.98 -5.91 3.83
CA ASP A 58 17.78 -5.48 4.53
C ASP A 58 16.64 -6.47 4.33
N LEU A 59 16.47 -7.06 3.13
CA LEU A 59 15.54 -8.17 2.94
C LEU A 59 15.79 -9.31 3.95
N GLY A 60 17.05 -9.72 4.13
CA GLY A 60 17.41 -10.75 5.11
C GLY A 60 17.24 -10.31 6.57
N ARG A 61 17.27 -9.01 6.88
CA ARG A 61 16.97 -8.48 8.23
C ARG A 61 15.48 -8.43 8.49
N LEU A 62 14.70 -7.98 7.51
CA LEU A 62 13.24 -7.96 7.56
C LEU A 62 12.68 -9.39 7.71
N GLU A 63 13.26 -10.37 7.02
CA GLU A 63 12.94 -11.80 7.23
C GLU A 63 13.17 -12.23 8.68
N LYS A 64 14.35 -11.94 9.23
CA LYS A 64 14.67 -12.27 10.63
C LYS A 64 13.78 -11.52 11.62
N TRP A 65 13.39 -10.29 11.33
CA TRP A 65 12.43 -9.54 12.14
C TRP A 65 11.06 -10.22 12.07
N ALA A 66 10.58 -10.62 10.90
CA ALA A 66 9.31 -11.31 10.75
C ALA A 66 9.31 -12.64 11.52
N ASP A 67 10.39 -13.42 11.44
CA ASP A 67 10.55 -14.66 12.21
C ASP A 67 10.51 -14.42 13.73
N ARG A 68 11.23 -13.40 14.22
CA ARG A 68 11.23 -13.01 15.64
C ARG A 68 9.85 -12.56 16.13
N ASN A 69 9.06 -11.96 15.25
CA ASN A 69 7.74 -11.41 15.53
C ASN A 69 6.59 -12.34 15.15
N LEU A 70 6.90 -13.59 14.77
CA LEU A 70 5.91 -14.61 14.35
C LEU A 70 5.00 -14.13 13.21
N MET A 71 5.54 -13.28 12.34
CA MET A 71 4.88 -12.75 11.16
C MET A 71 5.32 -13.50 9.91
N LYS A 72 4.43 -13.53 8.92
CA LYS A 72 4.71 -14.14 7.61
C LYS A 72 4.45 -13.12 6.52
N PHE A 73 5.40 -12.98 5.60
CA PHE A 73 5.21 -12.12 4.44
C PHE A 73 4.24 -12.74 3.43
N ASN A 74 3.35 -11.91 2.89
CA ASN A 74 2.49 -12.31 1.77
C ASN A 74 3.26 -12.20 0.45
N LYS A 75 4.01 -13.24 0.10
CA LYS A 75 4.92 -13.28 -1.06
C LYS A 75 4.27 -12.87 -2.39
N GLU A 76 3.00 -13.23 -2.59
CA GLU A 76 2.29 -12.94 -3.84
C GLU A 76 2.06 -11.44 -4.06
N LYS A 77 1.98 -10.67 -2.96
CA LYS A 77 1.82 -9.22 -2.98
C LYS A 77 3.14 -8.46 -3.17
N TYR A 78 4.28 -9.08 -2.89
CA TYR A 78 5.58 -8.43 -3.10
C TYR A 78 5.91 -8.41 -4.59
N LYS A 79 6.12 -7.21 -5.12
CA LYS A 79 6.53 -6.97 -6.51
C LYS A 79 7.78 -6.11 -6.55
N VAL A 80 8.65 -6.38 -7.52
CA VAL A 80 9.85 -5.59 -7.77
C VAL A 80 9.60 -4.67 -8.96
N LEU A 81 9.67 -3.37 -8.72
CA LEU A 81 9.62 -2.36 -9.77
C LEU A 81 11.03 -1.86 -10.08
N HIS A 82 11.55 -2.19 -11.27
CA HIS A 82 12.89 -1.77 -11.69
C HIS A 82 12.88 -0.34 -12.25
N LEU A 83 13.37 0.60 -11.46
CA LEU A 83 13.41 2.01 -11.82
C LEU A 83 14.78 2.43 -12.35
N GLY A 84 14.78 3.26 -13.40
CA GLY A 84 15.97 3.87 -13.98
C GLY A 84 16.62 3.09 -15.12
N ARG A 85 17.13 3.80 -16.13
CA ARG A 85 17.72 3.19 -17.35
C ARG A 85 19.00 2.39 -17.11
N LYS A 86 19.72 2.70 -16.02
CA LYS A 86 20.95 2.02 -15.62
C LYS A 86 20.70 0.88 -14.63
N ASN A 87 19.44 0.52 -14.40
CA ASN A 87 19.10 -0.56 -13.48
C ASN A 87 19.55 -1.90 -14.10
N PRO A 88 20.40 -2.67 -13.42
CA PRO A 88 20.86 -3.97 -13.88
C PRO A 88 19.80 -5.08 -13.82
N VAL A 89 18.57 -4.79 -13.36
CA VAL A 89 17.43 -5.73 -13.31
C VAL A 89 17.76 -6.97 -12.48
N HIS A 90 18.22 -6.76 -11.25
CA HIS A 90 18.57 -7.87 -10.37
C HIS A 90 17.35 -8.66 -9.89
N GLN A 91 17.57 -9.95 -9.65
CA GLN A 91 16.57 -10.81 -9.04
C GLN A 91 16.68 -10.72 -7.52
N TYR A 92 15.52 -10.62 -6.87
CA TYR A 92 15.40 -10.58 -5.42
C TYR A 92 14.75 -11.87 -4.94
N MET A 93 15.24 -12.38 -3.82
CA MET A 93 14.72 -13.56 -3.16
C MET A 93 14.15 -13.14 -1.81
N LEU A 94 12.93 -13.58 -1.53
CA LEU A 94 12.27 -13.45 -0.23
C LEU A 94 11.88 -14.86 0.25
N GLU A 95 12.38 -15.29 1.40
CA GLU A 95 12.17 -16.61 1.98
C GLU A 95 12.40 -17.74 0.96
N ALA A 96 13.56 -17.69 0.28
CA ALA A 96 13.96 -18.60 -0.80
C ALA A 96 13.01 -18.65 -2.02
N THR A 97 12.07 -17.71 -2.13
CA THR A 97 11.16 -17.56 -3.29
C THR A 97 11.57 -16.34 -4.08
N GLN A 98 11.65 -16.45 -5.41
CA GLN A 98 11.95 -15.30 -6.25
C GLN A 98 10.76 -14.33 -6.27
N VAL A 99 11.02 -13.05 -5.99
CA VAL A 99 10.00 -12.00 -6.06
C VAL A 99 9.78 -11.62 -7.52
N GLU A 100 8.51 -11.57 -7.93
CA GLU A 100 8.14 -11.26 -9.31
C GLU A 100 8.45 -9.79 -9.64
N SER A 101 9.03 -9.57 -10.83
CA SER A 101 9.18 -8.23 -11.38
C SER A 101 7.87 -7.75 -12.00
N SER A 102 7.58 -6.47 -11.85
CA SER A 102 6.45 -5.80 -12.49
C SER A 102 6.91 -4.57 -13.27
N PHE A 103 6.11 -4.20 -14.28
CA PHE A 103 6.35 -3.00 -15.08
C PHE A 103 5.61 -1.76 -14.55
N ALA A 104 4.60 -1.96 -13.71
CA ALA A 104 3.84 -0.90 -13.08
C ALA A 104 3.18 -1.40 -11.79
N GLU A 105 3.27 -0.62 -10.73
CA GLU A 105 2.68 -0.92 -9.42
C GLU A 105 1.85 0.25 -8.93
N LYS A 106 0.70 -0.03 -8.31
CA LYS A 106 -0.15 0.99 -7.70
C LYS A 106 0.27 1.18 -6.26
N ASP A 107 0.60 2.41 -5.90
CA ASP A 107 1.10 2.78 -4.60
C ASP A 107 0.30 3.96 -4.05
N LEU A 108 -0.40 3.76 -2.92
CA LEU A 108 -1.26 4.77 -2.29
C LEU A 108 -2.25 5.45 -3.26
N GLY A 109 -2.73 4.72 -4.28
CA GLY A 109 -3.61 5.27 -5.31
C GLY A 109 -2.92 5.67 -6.62
N VAL A 110 -1.59 5.79 -6.62
CA VAL A 110 -0.79 6.28 -7.74
C VAL A 110 -0.13 5.13 -8.49
N LEU A 111 -0.37 5.01 -9.80
CA LEU A 111 0.36 4.07 -10.64
C LEU A 111 1.78 4.57 -10.93
N VAL A 112 2.77 3.83 -10.48
CA VAL A 112 4.18 4.06 -10.79
C VAL A 112 4.63 3.02 -11.81
N ASN A 113 5.05 3.45 -13.00
CA ASN A 113 5.60 2.56 -14.01
C ASN A 113 7.12 2.73 -14.16
N THR A 114 7.78 1.69 -14.65
CA THR A 114 9.23 1.64 -14.92
C THR A 114 9.76 2.78 -15.81
N LYS A 115 8.88 3.40 -16.60
CA LYS A 115 9.22 4.51 -17.51
C LYS A 115 8.99 5.90 -16.89
N PHE A 116 8.44 5.98 -15.69
CA PHE A 116 7.95 7.22 -15.06
C PHE A 116 7.05 8.05 -15.99
N ASN A 117 6.31 7.41 -16.89
CA ASN A 117 5.36 8.15 -17.72
C ASN A 117 4.08 8.41 -16.90
N MET A 118 3.66 9.67 -16.81
CA MET A 118 2.43 10.05 -16.10
C MET A 118 1.17 9.73 -16.92
N ASN A 119 1.32 9.50 -18.23
CA ASN A 119 0.20 9.30 -19.15
C ASN A 119 -0.72 8.14 -18.74
N GLN A 120 -0.14 7.02 -18.29
CA GLN A 120 -0.94 5.87 -17.83
C GLN A 120 -1.75 6.21 -16.57
N GLN A 121 -1.14 6.90 -15.60
CA GLN A 121 -1.84 7.33 -14.40
C GLN A 121 -2.95 8.33 -14.75
N CYS A 122 -2.66 9.34 -15.58
CA CYS A 122 -3.66 10.30 -16.04
C CYS A 122 -4.84 9.62 -16.75
N ALA A 123 -4.57 8.62 -17.60
CA ALA A 123 -5.60 7.85 -18.28
C ALA A 123 -6.46 7.04 -17.31
N LEU A 124 -5.86 6.44 -16.27
CA LEU A 124 -6.58 5.71 -15.23
C LEU A 124 -7.47 6.64 -14.39
N VAL A 125 -6.91 7.74 -13.89
CA VAL A 125 -7.63 8.75 -13.11
C VAL A 125 -8.78 9.34 -13.93
N ALA A 126 -8.54 9.68 -15.20
CA ALA A 126 -9.59 10.17 -16.09
C ALA A 126 -10.68 9.12 -16.32
N LYS A 127 -10.32 7.84 -16.45
CA LYS A 127 -11.29 6.75 -16.63
C LYS A 127 -12.18 6.59 -15.39
N GLU A 128 -11.60 6.62 -14.19
CA GLU A 128 -12.33 6.51 -12.93
C GLU A 128 -13.27 7.70 -12.70
N ALA A 129 -12.76 8.92 -12.90
CA ALA A 129 -13.54 10.15 -12.84
C ALA A 129 -14.71 10.14 -13.85
N ASN A 130 -14.48 9.68 -15.08
CA ASN A 130 -15.53 9.56 -16.10
C ASN A 130 -16.57 8.50 -15.74
N GLY A 131 -16.17 7.40 -15.09
CA GLY A 131 -17.10 6.39 -14.58
C GLY A 131 -18.07 6.97 -13.55
N ILE A 132 -17.53 7.70 -12.56
CA ILE A 132 -18.34 8.38 -11.52
C ILE A 132 -19.28 9.42 -12.17
N LEU A 133 -18.76 10.23 -13.11
CA LEU A 133 -19.56 11.21 -13.82
C LEU A 133 -20.69 10.55 -14.64
N GLY A 134 -20.44 9.39 -15.24
CA GLY A 134 -21.47 8.58 -15.90
C GLY A 134 -22.60 8.20 -14.94
N CYS A 135 -22.25 7.63 -13.78
CA CYS A 135 -23.23 7.25 -12.75
C CYS A 135 -24.07 8.45 -12.27
N ILE A 136 -23.45 9.62 -12.07
CA ILE A 136 -24.16 10.86 -11.69
C ILE A 136 -25.18 11.25 -12.77
N ARG A 137 -24.79 11.20 -14.04
CA ARG A 137 -25.68 11.56 -15.17
C ARG A 137 -26.86 10.62 -15.33
N GLU A 138 -26.69 9.34 -15.01
CA GLU A 138 -27.75 8.33 -15.09
C GLU A 138 -28.70 8.39 -13.89
N SER A 139 -28.18 8.73 -12.71
CA SER A 139 -28.95 8.72 -11.46
C SER A 139 -29.84 9.96 -11.28
N ILE A 140 -29.54 11.07 -11.97
CA ILE A 140 -30.29 12.32 -11.85
C ILE A 140 -31.18 12.52 -13.08
N ALA A 141 -32.49 12.40 -12.89
CA ALA A 141 -33.48 12.59 -13.95
C ALA A 141 -33.46 14.02 -14.54
N SER A 142 -33.28 15.03 -13.67
CA SER A 142 -33.12 16.43 -14.08
C SER A 142 -31.64 16.74 -14.32
N ARG A 143 -31.24 16.94 -15.58
CA ARG A 143 -29.86 17.35 -15.93
C ARG A 143 -29.56 18.82 -15.55
N SER A 144 -30.12 19.32 -14.45
CA SER A 144 -29.89 20.69 -13.99
C SER A 144 -28.49 20.84 -13.39
N SER A 145 -27.89 22.02 -13.59
CA SER A 145 -26.60 22.37 -13.00
C SER A 145 -26.65 22.39 -11.47
N GLU A 146 -27.81 22.71 -10.86
CA GLU A 146 -27.96 22.73 -9.40
C GLU A 146 -27.80 21.34 -8.74
N GLY A 147 -28.19 20.26 -9.43
CA GLY A 147 -28.01 18.89 -8.93
C GLY A 147 -26.63 18.29 -9.25
N ILE A 148 -26.11 18.58 -10.45
CA ILE A 148 -24.86 17.97 -10.93
C ILE A 148 -23.61 18.63 -10.31
N LEU A 149 -23.60 19.95 -10.15
CA LEU A 149 -22.41 20.68 -9.69
C LEU A 149 -21.93 20.29 -8.28
N PRO A 150 -22.83 20.14 -7.27
CA PRO A 150 -22.41 19.70 -5.93
C PRO A 150 -21.80 18.30 -5.96
N LEU A 151 -22.42 17.38 -6.71
CA LEU A 151 -21.98 15.98 -6.80
C LEU A 151 -20.67 15.84 -7.58
N TYR A 152 -20.51 16.58 -8.68
CA TYR A 152 -19.23 16.64 -9.40
C TYR A 152 -18.10 17.12 -8.49
N SER A 153 -18.34 18.19 -7.72
CA SER A 153 -17.35 18.78 -6.81
C SER A 153 -16.98 17.84 -5.66
N ALA A 154 -17.94 17.07 -5.15
CA ALA A 154 -17.71 16.15 -4.03
C ALA A 154 -17.10 14.80 -4.44
N LEU A 155 -17.42 14.30 -5.64
CA LEU A 155 -17.10 12.92 -6.03
C LEU A 155 -16.11 12.80 -7.19
N VAL A 156 -16.16 13.70 -8.17
CA VAL A 156 -15.33 13.62 -9.39
C VAL A 156 -14.07 14.45 -9.23
N ARG A 157 -14.20 15.69 -8.74
CA ARG A 157 -13.08 16.63 -8.57
C ARG A 157 -11.96 16.08 -7.67
N PRO A 158 -12.23 15.44 -6.51
CA PRO A 158 -11.16 14.91 -5.68
C PRO A 158 -10.32 13.83 -6.39
N GLN A 159 -10.90 13.09 -7.34
CA GLN A 159 -10.15 12.06 -8.09
C GLN A 159 -9.14 12.68 -9.05
N LEU A 160 -9.42 13.88 -9.57
CA LEU A 160 -8.59 14.58 -10.54
C LEU A 160 -7.51 15.46 -9.89
N GLU A 161 -7.72 15.85 -8.62
CA GLU A 161 -6.79 16.67 -7.85
C GLU A 161 -5.76 15.83 -7.05
N CYS A 162 -5.95 14.51 -6.97
CA CYS A 162 -4.99 13.54 -6.41
C CYS A 162 -3.95 13.11 -7.46
#